data_AF-F6XU45-F1
#
_entry.id   AF-F6XU45-F1
#
_cell.length_a   1.000
_cell.length_b   1.000
_cell.length_c   1.000
_cell.angle_alpha   90.00
_cell.angle_beta   90.00
_cell.angle_gamma   90.00
#
_symmetry.space_group_name_H-M   'P 1'
#
loop_
_entity.id
_entity.type
_entity.pdbx_description
1 polymer ?
#
loop_
_entity_poly.entity_id
_entity_poly.type
_entity_poly.pdbx_seq_one_letter_code
_entity_poly.pdbx_strand_id
1 'polypeptide(L)'
;MEVVNYTLILCLQIILLVYDIFVNAFIDLLNPENVIQLVLFILQDICLVFQLVVLCLEIFNTATSQAGFISVMMKKFAPCLLTTLLYLVLSIALCAKTLMLRWNDTTVNVYADGGFFAVYILQRLWSPIYYYTYKRTAMRLADSNFYKNTDWLRRQMTLR
;
A
#
# COMPACT_ATOMS: atom_id res chain seq x y z
N MET A 1 -26.41 -6.64 7.53
CA MET A 1 -25.90 -5.62 6.58
C MET A 1 -24.46 -5.19 6.85
N GLU A 2 -23.94 -5.26 8.09
CA GLU A 2 -22.55 -4.83 8.38
C GLU A 2 -21.46 -5.73 7.77
N VAL A 3 -21.65 -7.06 7.72
CA VAL A 3 -20.63 -8.00 7.21
C VAL A 3 -20.33 -7.80 5.72
N VAL A 4 -21.34 -7.42 4.93
CA VAL A 4 -21.21 -7.17 3.48
C VAL A 4 -20.26 -5.99 3.20
N ASN A 5 -20.29 -4.96 4.06
CA ASN A 5 -19.44 -3.77 3.88
C ASN A 5 -17.94 -4.10 4.05
N TYR A 6 -17.59 -4.93 5.04
CA TYR A 6 -16.18 -5.32 5.26
C TYR A 6 -15.65 -6.22 4.15
N THR A 7 -16.47 -7.13 3.63
CA THR A 7 -16.08 -7.97 2.48
C THR A 7 -15.85 -7.14 1.21
N LEU A 8 -16.66 -6.10 0.99
CA LEU A 8 -16.50 -5.19 -0.15
C LEU A 8 -15.20 -4.38 -0.04
N ILE A 9 -14.88 -3.86 1.15
CA ILE A 9 -13.62 -3.12 1.37
C ILE A 9 -12.40 -4.04 1.16
N LEU A 10 -12.44 -5.27 1.70
CA LEU A 10 -11.39 -6.25 1.48
C LEU A 10 -11.24 -6.62 -0.01
N CYS A 11 -12.35 -6.79 -0.73
CA CYS A 11 -12.34 -7.08 -2.17
C CYS A 11 -11.67 -5.94 -2.95
N LEU A 12 -12.05 -4.69 -2.65
CA LEU A 12 -11.44 -3.50 -3.24
C LEU A 12 -9.93 -3.45 -2.97
N GLN A 13 -9.49 -3.70 -1.74
CA GLN A 13 -8.08 -3.76 -1.38
C GLN A 13 -7.31 -4.85 -2.13
N ILE A 14 -7.91 -6.03 -2.30
CA ILE A 14 -7.29 -7.11 -3.08
C ILE A 14 -7.17 -6.71 -4.55
N ILE A 15 -8.20 -6.10 -5.15
CA ILE A 15 -8.16 -5.62 -6.55
C ILE A 15 -7.03 -4.61 -6.74
N LEU A 16 -6.89 -3.64 -5.84
CA LEU A 16 -5.82 -2.64 -5.90
C LEU A 16 -4.42 -3.27 -5.77
N LEU A 17 -4.27 -4.28 -4.91
CA LEU A 17 -3.01 -4.99 -4.73
C LEU A 17 -2.66 -5.85 -5.96
N VAL A 18 -3.66 -6.47 -6.59
CA VAL A 18 -3.49 -7.20 -7.85
C VAL A 18 -3.10 -6.25 -8.98
N TYR A 19 -3.69 -5.06 -9.05
CA TYR A 19 -3.32 -4.03 -10.01
C TYR A 19 -1.86 -3.59 -9.83
N ASP A 20 -1.41 -3.35 -8.60
CA ASP A 20 -0.01 -3.00 -8.34
C ASP A 20 0.98 -4.10 -8.76
N ILE A 21 0.67 -5.37 -8.46
CA ILE A 21 1.44 -6.54 -8.93
C ILE A 21 1.49 -6.56 -10.45
N PHE A 22 0.36 -6.31 -11.12
CA PHE A 22 0.27 -6.27 -12.57
C PHE A 22 1.19 -5.18 -13.14
N VAL A 23 1.15 -3.95 -12.60
CA VAL A 23 2.04 -2.89 -13.06
C VAL A 23 3.50 -3.29 -12.87
N ASN A 24 3.89 -3.75 -11.67
CA ASN A 24 5.28 -4.15 -11.43
C ASN A 24 5.76 -5.31 -12.32
N ALA A 25 4.88 -6.21 -12.75
CA ALA A 25 5.24 -7.33 -13.62
C ALA A 25 5.32 -6.95 -15.10
N PHE A 26 4.42 -6.09 -15.59
CA PHE A 26 4.26 -5.83 -17.02
C PHE A 26 4.83 -4.49 -17.49
N ILE A 27 5.26 -3.61 -16.59
CA ILE A 27 5.73 -2.27 -16.97
C ILE A 27 6.97 -2.29 -17.89
N ASP A 28 7.84 -3.30 -17.75
CA ASP A 28 9.02 -3.44 -18.62
C ASP A 28 8.65 -3.89 -20.04
N LEU A 29 7.55 -4.63 -20.20
CA LEU A 29 7.05 -5.06 -21.51
C LEU A 29 6.53 -3.86 -22.32
N LEU A 30 6.10 -2.81 -21.62
CA LEU A 30 5.54 -1.58 -22.18
C LEU A 30 6.58 -0.46 -22.34
N ASN A 31 7.86 -0.77 -22.15
CA ASN A 31 8.98 0.15 -22.37
C ASN A 31 9.04 0.82 -23.76
N PRO A 32 8.63 0.20 -24.90
CA PRO A 32 8.66 0.91 -26.19
C PRO A 32 7.66 2.08 -26.24
N GLU A 33 6.61 2.06 -25.43
CA GLU A 33 5.55 3.06 -25.40
C GLU A 33 5.71 3.98 -24.18
N ASN A 34 6.60 4.96 -24.31
CA ASN A 34 7.04 5.85 -23.22
C ASN A 34 5.91 6.48 -22.41
N VAL A 35 4.83 6.89 -23.09
CA VAL A 35 3.68 7.55 -22.47
C VAL A 35 2.87 6.56 -21.64
N ILE A 36 2.67 5.34 -22.15
CA ILE A 36 1.90 4.30 -21.47
C ILE A 36 2.61 3.92 -20.16
N GLN A 37 3.94 3.75 -20.19
CA GLN A 37 4.73 3.46 -19.00
C GLN A 37 4.59 4.55 -17.93
N LEU A 38 4.67 5.83 -18.33
CA LEU A 38 4.51 6.95 -17.39
C LEU A 38 3.10 6.99 -16.78
N VAL A 39 2.06 6.78 -17.60
CA VAL A 39 0.67 6.75 -17.13
C VAL A 39 0.45 5.61 -16.13
N LEU A 40 1.05 4.45 -16.36
CA LEU A 40 0.94 3.31 -15.43
C LEU A 40 1.61 3.60 -14.08
N PHE A 41 2.77 4.26 -14.04
CA PHE A 41 3.39 4.68 -12.78
C PHE A 41 2.53 5.68 -12.01
N ILE A 42 1.96 6.68 -12.71
CA ILE A 42 1.06 7.66 -12.08
C ILE A 42 -0.19 6.95 -11.53
N LEU A 43 -0.79 6.04 -12.30
CA LEU A 43 -1.97 5.30 -11.87
C LEU A 43 -1.66 4.35 -10.70
N GLN A 44 -0.48 3.73 -10.69
CA GLN A 44 0.02 2.93 -9.57
C GLN A 44 0.14 3.78 -8.29
N ASP A 45 0.75 4.97 -8.36
CA ASP A 45 0.87 5.87 -7.22
C ASP A 45 -0.49 6.30 -6.66
N ILE A 46 -1.46 6.61 -7.54
CA ILE A 46 -2.84 6.93 -7.13
C ILE A 46 -3.49 5.74 -6.40
N CYS A 47 -3.35 4.53 -6.94
CA CYS A 47 -3.87 3.32 -6.31
C CYS A 47 -3.22 3.08 -4.93
N LEU A 48 -1.91 3.27 -4.80
CA LEU A 48 -1.20 3.11 -3.53
C LEU A 48 -1.61 4.14 -2.47
N VAL A 49 -1.80 5.41 -2.88
CA VAL A 49 -2.34 6.45 -1.99
C VAL A 49 -3.73 6.07 -1.52
N PHE A 50 -4.60 5.64 -2.43
CA PHE A 50 -5.95 5.22 -2.08
C PHE A 50 -5.93 4.01 -1.12
N GLN A 51 -5.03 3.07 -1.36
CA GLN A 51 -4.85 1.88 -0.53
C GLN A 51 -4.35 2.21 0.89
N LEU A 52 -3.50 3.24 1.03
CA LEU A 52 -3.08 3.80 2.31
C LEU A 52 -4.24 4.52 3.03
N VAL A 53 -5.04 5.30 2.30
CA VAL A 53 -6.20 6.00 2.87
C VAL A 53 -7.23 5.01 3.42
N VAL A 54 -7.58 3.97 2.65
CA VAL A 54 -8.51 2.93 3.10
C VAL A 54 -7.98 2.24 4.35
N LEU A 55 -6.68 1.88 4.37
CA LEU A 55 -6.05 1.27 5.54
C LEU A 55 -6.15 2.15 6.79
N CYS A 56 -5.87 3.46 6.64
CA CYS A 56 -6.01 4.42 7.74
C CYS A 56 -7.46 4.50 8.24
N LEU A 57 -8.43 4.59 7.33
CA LEU A 57 -9.86 4.66 7.68
C LEU A 57 -10.32 3.41 8.43
N GLU A 58 -9.91 2.21 8.01
CA GLU A 58 -10.25 0.96 8.70
C GLU A 58 -9.67 0.90 10.12
N ILE A 59 -8.42 1.35 10.29
CA ILE A 59 -7.77 1.44 11.60
C ILE A 59 -8.52 2.44 12.50
N PHE A 60 -8.89 3.61 11.99
CA PHE A 60 -9.64 4.61 12.77
C PHE A 60 -11.07 4.18 13.11
N ASN A 61 -11.72 3.44 12.22
CA ASN A 61 -13.08 2.93 12.46
C ASN A 61 -13.11 1.76 13.44
N THR A 62 -11.97 1.21 13.85
CA THR A 62 -11.91 0.10 14.80
C THR A 62 -12.30 0.58 16.22
N ALA A 63 -13.06 -0.24 16.97
CA ALA A 63 -13.56 0.10 18.31
C ALA A 63 -12.45 0.50 19.30
N THR A 64 -11.27 -0.11 19.17
CA THR A 64 -10.07 0.21 19.96
C THR A 64 -9.59 1.65 19.76
N SER A 65 -9.69 2.18 18.54
CA SER A 65 -9.31 3.54 18.20
C SER A 65 -10.35 4.53 18.73
N GLN A 66 -11.63 4.20 18.57
CA GLN A 66 -12.74 4.98 19.12
C GLN A 66 -12.75 5.01 20.66
N ALA A 67 -12.27 3.95 21.31
CA ALA A 67 -12.11 3.87 22.76
C ALA A 67 -10.88 4.62 23.31
N GLY A 68 -10.08 5.28 22.45
CA GLY A 68 -8.93 6.10 22.86
C GLY A 68 -7.61 5.36 23.02
N PHE A 69 -7.54 4.05 22.73
CA PHE A 69 -6.33 3.23 22.85
C PHE A 69 -5.46 3.25 21.58
N ILE A 70 -5.29 4.43 20.99
CA ILE A 70 -4.53 4.63 19.74
C ILE A 70 -3.09 4.15 19.88
N SER A 71 -2.45 4.35 21.05
CA SER A 71 -1.06 3.93 21.30
C SER A 71 -0.87 2.40 21.22
N VAL A 72 -1.88 1.61 21.60
CA VAL A 72 -1.84 0.14 21.53
C VAL A 72 -2.08 -0.35 20.10
N MET A 73 -3.00 0.29 19.36
CA MET A 73 -3.21 -0.02 17.94
C MET A 73 -1.97 0.34 17.10
N MET A 74 -1.38 1.52 17.33
CA MET A 74 -0.20 1.95 16.59
C MET A 74 0.96 0.95 16.78
N LYS A 75 1.18 0.39 17.98
CA LYS A 75 2.20 -0.67 18.14
C LYS A 75 1.93 -1.92 17.30
N LYS A 76 0.66 -2.23 17.01
CA LYS A 76 0.26 -3.43 16.27
C LYS A 76 0.24 -3.22 14.75
N PHE A 77 -0.17 -2.03 14.28
CA PHE A 77 -0.36 -1.72 12.86
C PHE A 77 0.71 -0.78 12.27
N ALA A 78 1.54 -0.13 13.09
CA ALA A 78 2.66 0.69 12.62
C ALA A 78 3.60 -0.02 11.63
N PRO A 79 3.92 -1.32 11.77
CA PRO A 79 4.77 -1.98 10.78
C PRO A 79 4.15 -1.94 9.39
N CYS A 80 2.83 -2.16 9.27
CA CYS A 80 2.12 -2.13 8.00
C CYS A 80 2.06 -0.72 7.40
N LEU A 81 1.77 0.29 8.23
CA LEU A 81 1.75 1.69 7.80
C LEU A 81 3.12 2.14 7.32
N LEU A 82 4.18 1.83 8.09
CA LEU A 82 5.54 2.16 7.73
C LEU A 82 5.97 1.46 6.44
N THR A 83 5.68 0.16 6.27
CA THR A 83 6.00 -0.55 5.03
C THR A 83 5.25 0.03 3.83
N THR A 84 3.99 0.44 4.01
CA THR A 84 3.18 1.05 2.94
C THR A 84 3.70 2.44 2.56
N LEU A 85 4.05 3.26 3.56
CA LEU A 85 4.63 4.58 3.33
C LEU A 85 5.99 4.50 2.63
N LEU A 86 6.87 3.61 3.10
CA LEU A 86 8.18 3.40 2.46
C LEU A 86 8.03 2.95 1.02
N TYR A 87 7.09 2.03 0.76
CA TYR A 87 6.81 1.55 -0.58
C TYR A 87 6.27 2.67 -1.49
N LEU A 88 5.33 3.48 -1.00
CA LEU A 88 4.80 4.64 -1.72
C LEU A 88 5.90 5.66 -2.06
N VAL A 89 6.80 5.96 -1.13
CA VAL A 89 7.94 6.87 -1.37
C VAL A 89 8.86 6.33 -2.48
N LEU A 90 9.15 5.02 -2.46
CA LEU A 90 9.95 4.38 -3.51
C LEU A 90 9.24 4.43 -4.87
N SER A 91 7.92 4.19 -4.92
CA SER A 91 7.11 4.28 -6.13
C SER A 91 7.09 5.70 -6.72
N ILE A 92 6.82 6.71 -5.90
CA ILE A 92 6.84 8.13 -6.31
C ILE A 92 8.24 8.53 -6.79
N ALA A 93 9.30 8.09 -6.11
CA ALA A 93 10.68 8.37 -6.53
C ALA A 93 10.96 7.78 -7.93
N LEU A 94 10.44 6.59 -8.22
CA LEU A 94 10.58 5.92 -9.51
C LEU A 94 9.79 6.68 -10.60
N CYS A 95 8.55 7.08 -10.31
CA CYS A 95 7.74 7.91 -11.21
C CYS A 95 8.45 9.25 -11.51
N ALA A 96 8.95 9.94 -10.48
CA ALA A 96 9.65 11.21 -10.62
C ALA A 96 10.95 11.06 -11.43
N LYS A 97 11.74 10.02 -11.20
CA LYS A 97 12.97 9.75 -11.98
C LYS A 97 12.66 9.45 -13.43
N THR A 98 11.62 8.66 -13.70
CA THR A 98 11.14 8.39 -15.07
C THR A 98 10.77 9.68 -15.77
N LEU A 99 10.00 10.54 -15.11
CA LEU A 99 9.60 11.84 -15.65
C LEU A 99 10.81 12.73 -15.92
N MET A 100 11.72 12.88 -14.96
CA MET A 100 12.91 13.72 -15.11
C MET A 100 13.80 13.29 -16.27
N LEU A 101 14.05 11.98 -16.44
CA LEU A 101 14.91 11.46 -17.50
C LEU A 101 14.27 11.60 -18.89
N ARG A 102 12.95 11.37 -18.98
CA ARG A 102 12.22 11.42 -20.26
C ARG A 102 11.67 12.81 -20.63
N TRP A 103 11.72 13.78 -19.73
CA TRP A 103 11.26 15.15 -19.98
C TRP A 103 12.07 15.84 -21.09
N ASN A 104 13.39 15.62 -21.10
CA ASN A 104 14.29 16.27 -22.05
C ASN A 104 14.45 15.48 -23.35
N ASP A 105 14.48 14.14 -23.28
CA ASP A 105 14.64 13.29 -24.46
C ASP A 105 13.89 11.97 -24.26
N THR A 106 12.85 11.77 -25.06
CA THR A 106 12.02 10.57 -25.05
C THR A 106 12.74 9.33 -25.57
N THR A 107 13.88 9.45 -26.24
CA THR A 107 14.63 8.29 -26.78
C THR A 107 15.66 7.72 -25.81
N VAL A 108 15.89 8.40 -24.67
CA VAL A 108 16.87 7.97 -23.68
C VAL A 108 16.45 6.66 -23.02
N ASN A 109 17.39 5.70 -23.03
CA ASN A 109 17.24 4.48 -22.26
C ASN A 109 17.33 4.77 -20.76
N VAL A 110 16.18 4.82 -20.09
CA VAL A 110 16.05 5.16 -18.65
C VAL A 110 16.83 4.18 -17.75
N TYR A 111 17.00 2.93 -18.20
CA TYR A 111 17.73 1.91 -17.45
C TYR A 111 19.26 2.12 -17.45
N ALA A 112 19.78 3.00 -18.32
CA ALA A 112 21.20 3.34 -18.33
C ALA A 112 21.57 4.31 -17.17
N ASP A 113 20.58 5.00 -16.58
CA ASP A 113 20.82 5.83 -15.40
C ASP A 113 20.92 4.96 -14.15
N GLY A 114 22.09 4.97 -13.51
CA GLY A 114 22.35 4.19 -12.30
C GLY A 114 21.44 4.58 -11.13
N GLY A 115 21.01 5.85 -11.06
CA GLY A 115 20.09 6.34 -10.04
C GLY A 115 18.70 5.74 -10.19
N PHE A 116 18.16 5.77 -11.41
CA PHE A 116 16.89 5.10 -11.74
C PHE A 116 16.96 3.60 -11.45
N PHE A 117 18.01 2.93 -11.93
CA PHE A 117 18.17 1.48 -11.75
C PHE A 117 18.23 1.08 -10.27
N ALA A 118 18.91 1.87 -9.42
CA ALA A 118 18.97 1.62 -7.99
C ALA A 118 17.59 1.73 -7.33
N VAL A 119 16.84 2.80 -7.61
CA VAL A 119 15.47 2.98 -7.06
C VAL A 119 14.54 1.89 -7.55
N TYR A 120 14.65 1.52 -8.83
CA TYR A 120 13.87 0.47 -9.45
C TYR A 120 14.08 -0.90 -8.78
N ILE A 121 15.33 -1.31 -8.53
CA ILE A 121 15.61 -2.55 -7.82
C ILE A 121 15.09 -2.49 -6.38
N LEU A 122 15.34 -1.39 -5.67
CA LEU A 122 14.91 -1.23 -4.28
C LEU A 122 13.38 -1.32 -4.15
N GLN A 123 12.65 -0.64 -5.03
CA GLN A 123 11.19 -0.70 -5.08
C GLN A 123 10.69 -2.14 -5.30
N ARG A 124 11.30 -2.88 -6.25
CA ARG A 124 10.90 -4.26 -6.53
C ARG A 124 11.22 -5.23 -5.41
N LEU A 125 12.35 -5.06 -4.73
CA LEU A 125 12.70 -5.86 -3.55
C LEU A 125 11.79 -5.58 -2.36
N TRP A 126 11.26 -4.35 -2.25
CA TRP A 126 10.32 -3.99 -1.19
C TRP A 126 8.89 -4.45 -1.46
N SER A 127 8.53 -4.66 -2.73
CA SER A 127 7.17 -5.06 -3.14
C SER A 127 6.63 -6.31 -2.44
N PRO A 128 7.37 -7.44 -2.27
CA PRO A 128 6.82 -8.64 -1.64
C PRO A 128 6.58 -8.44 -0.14
N ILE A 129 7.43 -7.64 0.51
CA ILE A 129 7.28 -7.27 1.93
C ILE A 129 6.01 -6.43 2.10
N TYR A 130 5.82 -5.46 1.21
CA TYR A 130 4.60 -4.64 1.16
C TYR A 130 3.35 -5.53 0.96
N TYR A 131 3.33 -6.39 -0.06
CA TYR A 131 2.17 -7.24 -0.35
C TYR A 131 1.81 -8.17 0.81
N TYR A 132 2.81 -8.83 1.40
CA TYR A 132 2.59 -9.72 2.52
C TYR A 132 2.01 -8.98 3.73
N THR A 133 2.63 -7.85 4.09
CA THR A 133 2.26 -7.09 5.29
C THR A 133 0.89 -6.43 5.11
N TYR A 134 0.61 -5.88 3.92
CA TYR A 134 -0.67 -5.27 3.58
C TYR A 134 -1.79 -6.32 3.58
N LYS A 135 -1.64 -7.41 2.82
CA LYS A 135 -2.64 -8.49 2.75
C LYS A 135 -2.95 -9.05 4.14
N ARG A 136 -1.93 -9.32 4.95
CA ARG A 136 -2.10 -9.83 6.32
C ARG A 136 -2.90 -8.86 7.19
N THR A 137 -2.68 -7.56 7.00
CA THR A 137 -3.35 -6.50 7.79
C THR A 137 -4.79 -6.31 7.34
N ALA A 138 -5.03 -6.24 6.03
CA ALA A 138 -6.35 -6.20 5.41
C ALA A 138 -7.25 -7.36 5.89
N MET A 139 -6.75 -8.61 5.85
CA MET A 139 -7.51 -9.77 6.32
C MET A 139 -7.81 -9.72 7.83
N ARG A 140 -6.93 -9.10 8.64
CA ARG A 140 -7.15 -8.93 10.09
C ARG A 140 -8.18 -7.85 10.38
N LEU A 141 -8.18 -6.77 9.59
CA LEU A 141 -9.16 -5.69 9.70
C LEU A 141 -10.52 -6.12 9.15
N ALA A 142 -10.58 -7.05 8.20
CA ALA A 142 -11.86 -7.61 7.74
C ALA A 142 -12.59 -8.46 8.79
N ASP A 143 -11.93 -8.86 9.89
CA ASP A 143 -12.57 -9.60 10.98
C ASP A 143 -13.45 -8.67 11.83
N SER A 144 -14.77 -8.88 11.75
CA SER A 144 -15.79 -8.14 12.50
C SER A 144 -15.59 -8.12 14.03
N ASN A 145 -14.81 -9.06 14.58
CA ASN A 145 -14.50 -9.10 16.01
C ASN A 145 -13.76 -7.84 16.50
N PHE A 146 -12.97 -7.18 15.64
CA PHE A 146 -12.30 -5.93 15.99
C PHE A 146 -13.24 -4.73 16.16
N TYR A 147 -14.44 -4.79 15.57
CA TYR A 147 -15.43 -3.71 15.62
C TYR A 147 -16.51 -3.94 16.68
N LYS A 148 -16.78 -5.20 17.05
CA LYS A 148 -17.91 -5.54 17.93
C LYS A 148 -17.51 -5.90 19.36
N ASN A 149 -16.34 -6.49 19.59
CA ASN A 149 -16.01 -7.09 20.88
C ASN A 149 -14.97 -6.28 21.67
N THR A 150 -15.45 -5.56 22.70
CA THR A 150 -14.63 -5.01 23.78
C THR A 150 -14.08 -6.07 24.74
N ASP A 151 -14.40 -7.36 24.57
CA ASP A 151 -14.03 -8.42 25.52
C ASP A 151 -12.53 -8.59 25.71
N TRP A 152 -11.73 -8.43 24.65
CA TRP A 152 -10.26 -8.48 24.77
C TRP A 152 -9.71 -7.26 25.54
N LEU A 153 -10.40 -6.13 25.43
CA LEU A 153 -10.09 -4.86 26.09
C LEU A 153 -10.52 -4.91 27.57
N ARG A 154 -11.66 -5.56 27.87
CA ARG A 154 -12.12 -5.92 29.22
C ARG A 154 -11.12 -6.84 29.92
N ARG A 155 -10.62 -7.89 29.24
CA ARG A 155 -9.63 -8.81 29.81
C ARG A 155 -8.30 -8.13 30.15
N GLN A 156 -7.84 -7.17 29.34
CA GLN A 156 -6.64 -6.39 29.64
C GLN A 156 -6.83 -5.43 30.81
N MET A 157 -8.04 -4.87 30.99
CA MET A 157 -8.33 -4.01 32.14
C MET A 157 -8.54 -4.81 33.45
N THR A 158 -9.03 -6.05 33.40
CA THR A 158 -9.19 -6.89 34.60
C THR A 158 -7.89 -7.52 35.10
N LEU A 159 -6.82 -7.53 34.29
CA LEU A 159 -5.51 -8.08 34.65
C LEU A 159 -4.55 -7.02 35.20
N ARG A 160 -5.04 -5.82 35.50
CA ARG A 160 -4.25 -4.71 36.04
C ARG A 160 -4.73 -4.32 37.43
#